data_AF-A0A958RK76-F1
#
_entry.id   AF-A0A958RK76-F1
#
_cell.length_a   1.000
_cell.length_b   1.000
_cell.length_c   1.000
_cell.angle_alpha   90.00
_cell.angle_beta   90.00
_cell.angle_gamma   90.00
#
_symmetry.space_group_name_H-M   'P 1'
#
loop_
_entity.id
_entity.type
_entity.pdbx_description
1 polymer ?
#
loop_
_entity_poly.entity_id
_entity_poly.type
_entity_poly.pdbx_seq_one_letter_code
_entity_poly.pdbx_strand_id
1 'polypeptide(L)'
;MVDMQKLKLLVSLLTLVGMSQTAFAIALSLSKNPNVVSKPAVDLVDGDGKPISHGRVSGMLAKGQDTSVYNPKSDKNRLWEPKALVGSDEASHSYPANGATVRYVKDEAYNRFTYMARVQDPKNPGKYFRFAISRYTHAMLMRAALLRKLGYLVTSPKFYNNITLQFKDKEEMDEFLRVSQEESINDFEGRNW
;
A
#
# COMPACT_ATOMS: atom_id res chain seq x y z
N MET A 1 41.87 40.66 16.55
CA MET A 1 42.03 39.38 15.80
C MET A 1 40.99 38.41 16.33
N VAL A 2 39.98 38.08 15.53
CA VAL A 2 38.99 37.05 15.90
C VAL A 2 39.65 35.68 15.75
N ASP A 3 39.60 34.90 16.82
CA ASP A 3 40.22 33.58 16.90
C ASP A 3 39.53 32.60 15.93
N MET A 4 40.25 32.27 14.85
CA MET A 4 39.74 31.54 13.70
C MET A 4 39.35 30.09 14.05
N GLN A 5 39.81 29.56 15.19
CA GLN A 5 39.34 28.27 15.72
C GLN A 5 37.95 28.36 16.33
N LYS A 6 37.62 29.45 17.03
CA LYS A 6 36.29 29.66 17.61
C LYS A 6 35.23 29.88 16.52
N LEU A 7 35.60 30.53 15.42
CA LEU A 7 34.72 30.72 14.26
C LEU A 7 34.40 29.39 13.56
N LYS A 8 35.39 28.51 13.39
CA LYS A 8 35.17 27.18 12.82
C LYS A 8 34.27 26.31 13.70
N LEU A 9 34.48 26.34 15.02
CA LEU A 9 33.65 25.56 15.95
C LEU A 9 32.19 26.05 15.97
N LEU A 10 31.98 27.36 15.87
CA LEU A 10 30.64 27.96 15.82
C LEU A 10 29.91 27.64 14.51
N VAL A 11 30.63 27.62 13.37
CA VAL A 11 30.08 27.23 12.06
C VAL A 11 29.77 25.73 11.99
N SER A 12 30.58 24.88 12.62
CA SER A 12 30.32 23.44 12.75
C SER A 12 29.13 23.15 13.67
N LEU A 13 28.93 23.94 14.73
CA LEU A 13 27.77 23.80 15.60
C LEU A 13 26.47 24.28 14.92
N LEU A 14 26.53 25.34 14.10
CA LEU A 14 25.38 25.84 13.34
C LEU A 14 24.94 24.88 12.21
N THR A 15 25.88 24.18 11.58
CA THR A 15 25.54 23.19 10.53
C THR A 15 24.96 21.90 11.11
N LEU A 16 25.30 21.53 12.36
CA LEU A 16 24.71 20.36 13.03
C LEU A 16 23.25 20.58 13.44
N VAL A 17 22.86 21.82 13.77
CA VAL A 17 21.46 22.17 14.13
C VAL A 17 20.57 22.32 12.89
N GLY A 18 21.14 22.63 11.72
CA GLY A 18 20.39 22.75 10.46
C GLY A 18 19.92 21.43 9.84
N MET A 19 20.32 20.27 10.37
CA MET A 19 19.94 18.94 9.87
C MET A 19 18.97 18.17 10.77
N SER A 20 18.36 18.81 11.77
CA SER A 20 17.20 18.22 12.44
C SER A 20 15.99 18.26 11.50
N GLN A 21 15.88 17.25 10.64
CA GLN A 21 14.66 16.97 9.89
C GLN A 21 13.53 16.83 10.91
N THR A 22 12.63 17.81 10.94
CA THR A 22 11.36 17.69 11.64
C THR A 22 10.55 16.61 10.93
N ALA A 23 10.64 15.38 11.43
CA ALA A 23 9.70 14.34 11.10
C ALA A 23 8.36 14.73 11.73
N PHE A 24 7.55 15.50 11.00
CA PHE A 24 6.16 15.72 11.37
C PHE A 24 5.43 14.38 11.21
N ALA A 25 5.21 13.69 12.32
CA ALA A 25 4.24 12.62 12.39
C ALA A 25 2.84 13.24 12.26
N ILE A 26 2.34 13.35 11.03
CA ILE A 26 0.95 13.71 10.78
C ILE A 26 0.10 12.50 11.16
N ALA A 27 -0.47 12.53 12.35
CA ALA A 27 -1.52 11.58 12.73
C ALA A 27 -2.79 11.95 11.97
N LEU A 28 -3.11 11.21 10.89
CA LEU A 28 -4.44 11.26 10.31
C LEU A 28 -5.38 10.44 11.21
N SER A 29 -6.23 11.12 11.98
CA SER A 29 -7.36 10.46 12.62
C SER A 29 -8.41 10.14 11.55
N LEU A 30 -8.62 8.87 11.26
CA LEU A 30 -9.80 8.42 10.53
C LEU A 30 -11.02 8.62 11.44
N SER A 31 -11.78 9.69 11.20
CA SER A 31 -13.02 9.97 11.92
C SER A 31 -13.98 8.78 11.74
N LYS A 32 -14.24 8.06 12.82
CA LYS A 32 -15.23 6.98 12.84
C LYS A 32 -16.61 7.61 12.89
N ASN A 33 -17.51 7.20 11.99
CA ASN A 33 -18.91 7.59 12.05
C ASN A 33 -19.50 7.21 13.43
N PRO A 34 -19.99 8.18 14.23
CA PRO A 34 -20.49 7.92 15.58
C PRO A 34 -21.70 6.99 15.63
N ASN A 35 -22.40 6.79 14.51
CA ASN A 35 -23.59 5.95 14.43
C ASN A 35 -23.30 4.47 14.12
N VAL A 36 -22.03 4.08 13.97
CA VAL A 36 -21.66 2.68 13.72
C VAL A 36 -21.20 2.03 15.02
N VAL A 37 -22.10 1.28 15.65
CA VAL A 37 -21.78 0.34 16.74
C VAL A 37 -20.95 -0.80 16.16
N SER A 38 -19.64 -0.58 16.02
CA SER A 38 -18.72 -1.67 15.69
C SER A 38 -18.46 -2.47 16.96
N LYS A 39 -18.51 -3.81 16.85
CA LYS A 39 -18.00 -4.68 17.92
C LYS A 39 -16.56 -4.25 18.26
N PRO A 40 -16.19 -4.15 19.55
CA PRO A 40 -14.82 -3.84 19.95
C PRO A 40 -13.84 -4.89 19.43
N ALA A 41 -12.60 -4.49 19.19
CA ALA A 41 -11.53 -5.45 18.95
C ALA A 41 -11.36 -6.38 20.17
N VAL A 42 -11.10 -7.66 19.91
CA VAL A 42 -11.04 -8.72 20.93
C VAL A 42 -9.62 -9.20 21.22
N ASP A 43 -8.66 -8.75 20.42
CA ASP A 43 -7.29 -9.23 20.36
C ASP A 43 -6.28 -8.15 20.74
N LEU A 44 -6.70 -7.04 21.34
CA LEU A 44 -5.79 -5.97 21.76
C LEU A 44 -4.90 -6.40 22.93
N VAL A 45 -3.67 -5.92 22.93
CA VAL A 45 -2.72 -6.04 24.03
C VAL A 45 -2.29 -4.67 24.55
N ASP A 46 -1.94 -4.59 25.84
CA ASP A 46 -1.35 -3.39 26.42
C ASP A 46 0.15 -3.24 26.07
N GLY A 47 0.80 -2.19 26.57
CA GLY A 47 2.22 -1.94 26.34
C GLY A 47 3.15 -3.03 26.88
N ASP A 48 2.68 -3.85 27.83
CA ASP A 48 3.40 -5.02 28.35
C ASP A 48 3.12 -6.29 27.52
N GLY A 49 2.29 -6.19 26.48
CA GLY A 49 1.84 -7.33 25.68
C GLY A 49 0.76 -8.19 26.35
N LYS A 50 0.15 -7.73 27.46
CA LYS A 50 -0.93 -8.47 28.14
C LYS A 50 -2.26 -8.26 27.42
N PRO A 51 -3.07 -9.32 27.22
CA PRO A 51 -4.37 -9.18 26.57
C PRO A 51 -5.30 -8.22 27.32
N ILE A 52 -5.94 -7.32 26.57
CA ILE A 52 -6.99 -6.43 27.07
C ILE A 52 -8.32 -7.14 26.87
N SER A 53 -9.07 -7.33 27.96
CA SER A 53 -10.37 -8.01 27.88
C SER A 53 -11.39 -7.20 27.08
N HIS A 54 -12.29 -7.89 26.39
CA HIS A 54 -13.37 -7.26 25.62
C HIS A 54 -14.23 -6.29 26.45
N GLY A 55 -14.51 -6.63 27.72
CA GLY A 55 -15.25 -5.74 28.63
C GLY A 55 -14.48 -4.45 28.94
N ARG A 56 -13.16 -4.54 29.10
CA ARG A 56 -12.30 -3.36 29.28
C ARG A 56 -12.28 -2.50 28.03
N VAL A 57 -12.10 -3.09 26.84
CA VAL A 57 -12.13 -2.35 25.56
C VAL A 57 -13.50 -1.66 25.36
N SER A 58 -14.60 -2.36 25.64
CA SER A 58 -15.96 -1.80 25.57
C SER A 58 -16.13 -0.60 26.50
N GLY A 59 -15.63 -0.70 27.74
CA GLY A 59 -15.68 0.40 28.70
C GLY A 59 -14.83 1.60 28.30
N MET A 60 -13.70 1.38 27.62
CA MET A 60 -12.85 2.45 27.07
C MET A 60 -13.56 3.19 25.95
N LEU A 61 -14.16 2.46 25.01
CA LEU A 61 -14.95 3.03 23.91
C LEU A 61 -16.16 3.81 24.43
N ALA A 62 -16.88 3.28 25.43
CA ALA A 62 -18.02 3.97 26.06
C ALA A 62 -17.63 5.29 26.74
N LYS A 63 -16.36 5.41 27.17
CA LYS A 63 -15.78 6.65 27.74
C LYS A 63 -15.16 7.57 26.68
N GLY A 64 -15.29 7.25 25.39
CA GLY A 64 -14.68 8.02 24.31
C GLY A 64 -13.15 7.90 24.24
N GLN A 65 -12.55 6.89 24.88
CA GLN A 65 -11.10 6.67 24.79
C GLN A 65 -10.75 6.04 23.44
N ASP A 66 -9.67 6.52 22.85
CA ASP A 66 -9.14 5.99 21.60
C ASP A 66 -8.44 4.65 21.85
N THR A 67 -8.96 3.58 21.26
CA THR A 67 -8.37 2.23 21.34
C THR A 67 -7.40 1.93 20.20
N SER A 68 -7.22 2.86 19.23
CA SER A 68 -6.30 2.68 18.10
C SER A 68 -4.82 2.73 18.50
N VAL A 69 -4.53 3.17 19.73
CA VAL A 69 -3.18 3.20 20.33
C VAL A 69 -2.68 1.82 20.76
N TYR A 70 -3.57 0.81 20.83
CA TYR A 70 -3.23 -0.55 21.23
C TYR A 70 -3.00 -1.43 20.02
N ASN A 71 -2.00 -2.30 20.13
CA ASN A 71 -1.67 -3.26 19.09
C ASN A 71 -2.51 -4.54 19.25
N PRO A 72 -2.78 -5.26 18.15
CA PRO A 72 -3.34 -6.60 18.24
C PRO A 72 -2.29 -7.60 18.71
N LYS A 73 -2.74 -8.74 19.21
CA LYS A 73 -1.90 -9.83 19.69
C LYS A 73 -1.17 -10.47 18.51
N SER A 74 0.14 -10.29 18.44
CA SER A 74 0.94 -10.69 17.27
C SER A 74 1.14 -12.20 17.08
N ASP A 75 1.19 -12.96 18.17
CA ASP A 75 1.49 -14.41 18.15
C ASP A 75 0.46 -15.26 17.37
N LYS A 76 -0.76 -14.75 17.21
CA LYS A 76 -1.85 -15.41 16.46
C LYS A 76 -2.27 -14.64 15.21
N ASN A 77 -1.69 -13.47 14.94
CA ASN A 77 -2.11 -12.61 13.86
C ASN A 77 -1.26 -12.85 12.59
N ARG A 78 -1.89 -13.47 11.58
CA ARG A 78 -1.24 -13.72 10.28
C ARG A 78 -1.27 -12.51 9.35
N LEU A 79 -1.89 -11.41 9.76
CA LEU A 79 -2.10 -10.21 8.96
C LEU A 79 -1.25 -9.03 9.42
N TRP A 80 -0.69 -9.08 10.64
CA TRP A 80 0.03 -7.96 11.24
C TRP A 80 1.15 -8.42 12.16
N GLU A 81 2.27 -7.69 12.13
CA GLU A 81 3.41 -7.88 13.02
C GLU A 81 3.79 -6.55 13.71
N PRO A 82 4.34 -6.59 14.95
CA PRO A 82 4.73 -5.40 15.71
C PRO A 82 6.05 -4.81 15.22
N LYS A 83 6.21 -4.69 13.91
CA LYS A 83 7.40 -4.13 13.27
C LYS A 83 7.04 -3.44 11.97
N ALA A 84 7.71 -2.33 11.67
CA ALA A 84 7.58 -1.70 10.37
C ALA A 84 8.18 -2.61 9.29
N LEU A 85 7.41 -2.90 8.24
CA LEU A 85 7.89 -3.64 7.07
C LEU A 85 8.37 -2.65 6.00
N VAL A 86 9.26 -3.13 5.12
CA VAL A 86 9.67 -2.38 3.93
C VAL A 86 8.43 -2.07 3.07
N GLY A 87 8.35 -0.86 2.51
CA GLY A 87 7.17 -0.38 1.77
C GLY A 87 6.80 -1.18 0.53
N SER A 88 7.70 -2.02 0.00
CA SER A 88 7.43 -2.96 -1.08
C SER A 88 8.05 -4.31 -0.74
N ASP A 89 7.38 -5.40 -1.13
CA ASP A 89 7.87 -6.78 -1.07
C ASP A 89 8.11 -7.38 -2.45
N GLU A 90 8.25 -6.56 -3.49
CA GLU A 90 8.46 -7.00 -4.88
C GLU A 90 9.59 -8.04 -5.04
N ALA A 91 10.66 -7.89 -4.25
CA ALA A 91 11.79 -8.82 -4.26
C ALA A 91 11.39 -10.28 -3.91
N SER A 92 10.30 -10.48 -3.17
CA SER A 92 9.82 -11.79 -2.75
C SER A 92 8.91 -12.49 -3.76
N HIS A 93 8.37 -11.75 -4.74
CA HIS A 93 7.33 -12.26 -5.65
C HIS A 93 7.85 -12.68 -7.03
N SER A 94 9.15 -12.54 -7.28
CA SER A 94 9.78 -12.92 -8.55
C SER A 94 9.04 -12.34 -9.77
N TYR A 95 8.56 -11.11 -9.67
CA TYR A 95 7.82 -10.46 -10.75
C TYR A 95 8.67 -10.28 -12.01
N PRO A 96 8.06 -10.24 -13.21
CA PRO A 96 8.77 -9.89 -14.45
C PRO A 96 9.61 -8.63 -14.31
N ALA A 97 10.71 -8.54 -15.06
CA ALA A 97 11.50 -7.31 -15.13
C ALA A 97 10.69 -6.18 -15.80
N ASN A 98 11.07 -4.94 -15.54
CA ASN A 98 10.51 -3.81 -16.29
C ASN A 98 10.93 -3.95 -17.76
N GLY A 99 9.99 -3.75 -18.69
CA GLY A 99 10.19 -3.97 -20.13
C GLY A 99 10.08 -5.44 -20.58
N ALA A 100 9.68 -6.35 -19.68
CA ALA A 100 9.46 -7.74 -20.04
C ALA A 100 8.24 -7.92 -20.97
N THR A 101 8.26 -9.01 -21.73
CA THR A 101 7.09 -9.50 -22.46
C THR A 101 6.39 -10.58 -21.64
N VAL A 102 5.08 -10.46 -21.51
CA VAL A 102 4.22 -11.47 -20.89
C VAL A 102 3.09 -11.85 -21.84
N ARG A 103 2.65 -13.11 -21.79
CA ARG A 103 1.56 -13.59 -22.65
C ARG A 103 0.22 -13.34 -21.98
N TYR A 104 -0.71 -12.71 -22.68
CA TYR A 104 -2.10 -12.59 -22.24
C TYR A 104 -2.76 -13.97 -22.24
N VAL A 105 -3.57 -14.25 -21.22
CA VAL A 105 -4.26 -15.55 -21.07
C VAL A 105 -5.77 -15.37 -21.07
N LYS A 106 -6.28 -14.48 -20.22
CA LYS A 106 -7.71 -14.16 -20.10
C LYS A 106 -7.96 -12.98 -19.18
N ASP A 107 -9.12 -12.37 -19.32
CA ASP A 107 -9.68 -11.46 -18.34
C ASP A 107 -9.95 -12.17 -17.01
N GLU A 108 -9.73 -11.46 -15.89
CA GLU A 108 -10.11 -11.95 -14.56
C GLU A 108 -11.23 -11.11 -13.95
N ALA A 109 -11.11 -9.79 -14.01
CA ALA A 109 -12.08 -8.86 -13.44
C ALA A 109 -11.90 -7.47 -14.03
N TYR A 110 -12.99 -6.71 -14.09
CA TYR A 110 -12.93 -5.30 -14.44
C TYR A 110 -13.99 -4.52 -13.67
N ASN A 111 -13.70 -3.23 -13.46
CA ASN A 111 -14.64 -2.21 -13.05
C ASN A 111 -14.22 -0.88 -13.70
N ARG A 112 -15.04 0.16 -13.53
CA ARG A 112 -14.85 1.52 -14.09
C ARG A 112 -13.45 2.14 -13.91
N PHE A 113 -12.63 1.63 -12.98
CA PHE A 113 -11.33 2.22 -12.67
C PHE A 113 -10.16 1.25 -12.75
N THR A 114 -10.44 -0.05 -12.84
CA THR A 114 -9.42 -1.09 -12.79
C THR A 114 -9.82 -2.26 -13.67
N TYR A 115 -8.97 -2.54 -14.65
CA TYR A 115 -9.02 -3.74 -15.45
C TYR A 115 -7.94 -4.73 -14.96
N MET A 116 -8.27 -6.02 -14.88
CA MET A 116 -7.38 -7.09 -14.44
C MET A 116 -7.42 -8.28 -15.40
N ALA A 117 -6.24 -8.73 -15.80
CA ALA A 117 -6.04 -9.91 -16.64
C ALA A 117 -5.04 -10.88 -16.02
N ARG A 118 -5.18 -12.15 -16.38
CA ARG A 118 -4.16 -13.16 -16.15
C ARG A 118 -3.15 -13.11 -17.28
N VAL A 119 -1.87 -13.04 -16.92
CA VAL A 119 -0.75 -13.12 -17.85
C VAL A 119 0.20 -14.24 -17.44
N GLN A 120 0.97 -14.76 -18.39
CA GLN A 120 1.90 -15.87 -18.21
C GLN A 120 3.32 -15.45 -18.62
N ASP A 121 4.31 -15.96 -17.91
CA ASP A 121 5.71 -15.83 -18.32
C ASP A 121 5.96 -16.68 -19.60
N PRO A 122 6.36 -16.09 -20.74
CA PRO A 122 6.61 -16.84 -21.96
C PRO A 122 7.76 -17.84 -21.81
N LYS A 123 8.71 -17.58 -20.89
CA LYS A 123 9.86 -18.45 -20.63
C LYS A 123 9.53 -19.54 -19.61
N ASN A 124 8.48 -19.37 -18.82
CA ASN A 124 8.08 -20.33 -17.80
C ASN A 124 6.54 -20.52 -17.79
N PRO A 125 6.02 -21.50 -18.55
CA PRO A 125 4.58 -21.72 -18.67
C PRO A 125 3.87 -22.04 -17.35
N GLY A 126 4.58 -22.49 -16.31
CA GLY A 126 3.97 -22.73 -14.99
C GLY A 126 3.72 -21.45 -14.19
N LYS A 127 4.23 -20.30 -14.66
CA LYS A 127 4.26 -19.05 -13.90
C LYS A 127 3.25 -18.04 -14.43
N TYR A 128 2.25 -17.75 -13.61
CA TYR A 128 1.18 -16.80 -13.92
C TYR A 128 1.27 -15.59 -13.00
N PHE A 129 0.87 -14.44 -13.55
CA PHE A 129 0.74 -13.19 -12.82
C PHE A 129 -0.62 -12.57 -13.09
N ARG A 130 -1.03 -11.69 -12.19
CA ARG A 130 -2.15 -10.79 -12.42
C ARG A 130 -1.60 -9.47 -12.93
N PHE A 131 -1.97 -9.13 -14.15
CA PHE A 131 -1.75 -7.82 -14.73
C PHE A 131 -2.94 -6.93 -14.41
N ALA A 132 -2.69 -5.68 -14.04
CA ALA A 132 -3.74 -4.71 -13.76
C ALA A 132 -3.41 -3.37 -14.38
N ILE A 133 -4.42 -2.75 -15.00
CA ILE A 133 -4.40 -1.35 -15.45
C ILE A 133 -5.41 -0.62 -14.58
N SER A 134 -4.98 0.42 -13.87
CA SER A 134 -5.87 1.17 -13.00
C SER A 134 -5.55 2.66 -12.98
N ARG A 135 -6.61 3.48 -12.89
CA ARG A 135 -6.49 4.92 -12.61
C ARG A 135 -6.00 5.22 -11.18
N TYR A 136 -6.10 4.24 -10.27
CA TYR A 136 -5.68 4.39 -8.87
C TYR A 136 -4.35 3.72 -8.55
N THR A 137 -3.55 3.34 -9.57
CA THR A 137 -2.31 2.59 -9.39
C THR A 137 -1.39 3.22 -8.34
N HIS A 138 -1.09 4.51 -8.45
CA HIS A 138 -0.23 5.20 -7.47
C HIS A 138 -0.83 5.24 -6.06
N ALA A 139 -2.14 5.50 -5.94
CA ALA A 139 -2.82 5.50 -4.65
C ALA A 139 -2.79 4.11 -3.99
N MET A 140 -2.96 3.04 -4.77
CA MET A 140 -2.86 1.66 -4.29
C MET A 140 -1.44 1.32 -3.83
N LEU A 141 -0.41 1.73 -4.57
CA LEU A 141 1.00 1.54 -4.18
C LEU A 141 1.33 2.28 -2.88
N MET A 142 0.90 3.53 -2.75
CA MET A 142 1.09 4.32 -1.53
C MET A 142 0.35 3.69 -0.33
N ARG A 143 -0.89 3.22 -0.53
CA ARG A 143 -1.66 2.55 0.50
C ARG A 143 -1.01 1.25 0.94
N ALA A 144 -0.53 0.42 0.00
CA ALA A 144 0.20 -0.80 0.32
C ALA A 144 1.47 -0.48 1.12
N ALA A 145 2.27 0.49 0.67
CA ALA A 145 3.47 0.91 1.37
C ALA A 145 3.21 1.43 2.79
N LEU A 146 2.14 2.21 2.98
CA LEU A 146 1.72 2.70 4.29
C LEU A 146 1.31 1.55 5.21
N LEU A 147 0.46 0.64 4.74
CA LEU A 147 0.01 -0.52 5.52
C LEU A 147 1.19 -1.41 5.93
N ARG A 148 2.15 -1.63 5.04
CA ARG A 148 3.38 -2.38 5.35
C ARG A 148 4.23 -1.67 6.40
N LYS A 149 4.40 -0.35 6.31
CA LYS A 149 5.09 0.45 7.34
C LYS A 149 4.38 0.39 8.70
N LEU A 150 3.06 0.20 8.73
CA LEU A 150 2.28 -0.04 9.95
C LEU A 150 2.34 -1.48 10.46
N GLY A 151 3.04 -2.39 9.77
CA GLY A 151 3.21 -3.79 10.16
C GLY A 151 2.25 -4.78 9.52
N TYR A 152 1.37 -4.33 8.63
CA TYR A 152 0.45 -5.24 7.93
C TYR A 152 1.15 -6.02 6.80
N LEU A 153 0.90 -7.32 6.78
CA LEU A 153 1.39 -8.26 5.77
C LEU A 153 0.52 -8.17 4.51
N VAL A 154 0.67 -7.08 3.75
CA VAL A 154 -0.01 -6.87 2.45
C VAL A 154 0.98 -7.00 1.30
N THR A 155 0.57 -7.70 0.23
CA THR A 155 1.34 -7.79 -1.00
C THR A 155 1.38 -6.45 -1.71
N SER A 156 2.58 -5.99 -2.08
CA SER A 156 2.78 -4.78 -2.88
C SER A 156 2.72 -5.14 -4.36
N PRO A 157 1.80 -4.53 -5.15
CA PRO A 157 1.85 -4.63 -6.59
C PRO A 157 3.19 -4.08 -7.11
N LYS A 158 3.71 -4.66 -8.19
CA LYS A 158 4.82 -4.07 -8.93
C LYS A 158 4.32 -3.06 -9.94
N PHE A 159 4.89 -1.86 -9.91
CA PHE A 159 4.68 -0.86 -10.95
C PHE A 159 5.60 -1.14 -12.15
N TYR A 160 5.05 -1.03 -13.36
CA TYR A 160 5.79 -1.18 -14.61
C TYR A 160 5.71 0.13 -15.38
N ASN A 161 6.87 0.69 -15.74
CA ASN A 161 6.92 1.83 -16.67
C ASN A 161 6.63 1.35 -18.09
N ASN A 162 7.05 0.14 -18.41
CA ASN A 162 6.79 -0.51 -19.69
C ASN A 162 6.64 -2.03 -19.49
N ILE A 163 5.68 -2.61 -20.20
CA ILE A 163 5.49 -4.06 -20.29
C ILE A 163 4.84 -4.36 -21.65
N THR A 164 5.23 -5.47 -22.27
CA THR A 164 4.68 -5.89 -23.56
C THR A 164 3.74 -7.06 -23.35
N LEU A 165 2.52 -6.97 -23.87
CA LEU A 165 1.56 -8.07 -23.91
C LEU A 165 1.67 -8.80 -25.25
N GLN A 166 1.87 -10.12 -25.20
CA GLN A 166 1.79 -11.01 -26.35
C GLN A 166 0.41 -11.66 -26.39
N PHE A 167 -0.29 -11.50 -27.49
CA PHE A 167 -1.59 -12.12 -27.77
C PHE A 167 -1.43 -13.32 -28.71
N LYS A 168 -2.40 -14.24 -28.67
CA LYS A 168 -2.45 -15.39 -29.57
C LYS A 168 -2.70 -14.98 -31.01
N ASP A 169 -3.59 -14.03 -31.22
CA ASP A 169 -4.03 -13.54 -32.52
C ASP A 169 -4.50 -12.08 -32.42
N LYS A 170 -4.84 -11.50 -33.58
CA LYS A 170 -5.23 -10.10 -33.67
C LYS A 170 -6.60 -9.86 -33.03
N GLU A 171 -7.49 -10.84 -33.14
CA GLU A 171 -8.82 -10.82 -32.57
C GLU A 171 -8.76 -10.70 -31.03
N GLU A 172 -7.89 -11.47 -30.38
CA GLU A 172 -7.67 -11.39 -28.93
C GLU A 172 -7.09 -10.03 -28.50
N MET A 173 -6.18 -9.47 -29.29
CA MET A 173 -5.65 -8.12 -29.04
C MET A 173 -6.74 -7.06 -29.19
N ASP A 174 -7.55 -7.12 -30.24
CA ASP A 174 -8.59 -6.15 -30.52
C ASP A 174 -9.68 -6.20 -29.42
N GLU A 175 -10.04 -7.40 -28.93
CA GLU A 175 -10.97 -7.56 -27.80
C GLU A 175 -10.38 -7.02 -26.48
N PHE A 176 -9.11 -7.31 -26.20
CA PHE A 176 -8.42 -6.74 -25.03
C PHE A 176 -8.45 -5.21 -25.06
N LEU A 177 -8.17 -4.60 -26.22
CA LEU A 177 -8.19 -3.14 -26.37
C LEU A 177 -9.60 -2.60 -26.17
N ARG A 178 -10.61 -3.24 -26.75
CA ARG A 178 -12.01 -2.85 -26.60
C ARG A 178 -12.44 -2.84 -25.13
N VAL A 179 -12.24 -3.95 -24.42
CA VAL A 179 -12.63 -4.10 -23.01
C VAL A 179 -11.84 -3.16 -22.11
N SER A 180 -10.52 -3.09 -22.28
CA SER A 180 -9.67 -2.23 -21.45
C SER A 180 -9.96 -0.74 -21.66
N GLN A 181 -10.32 -0.33 -22.88
CA GLN A 181 -10.66 1.06 -23.20
C GLN A 181 -12.07 1.44 -22.75
N GLU A 182 -13.11 0.65 -23.07
CA GLU A 182 -14.49 0.95 -22.68
C GLU A 182 -14.60 1.12 -21.16
N GLU A 183 -13.96 0.24 -20.39
CA GLU A 183 -14.00 0.31 -18.93
C GLU A 183 -13.09 1.41 -18.35
N SER A 184 -12.06 1.85 -19.09
CA SER A 184 -11.11 2.88 -18.64
C SER A 184 -11.39 4.29 -19.16
N ILE A 185 -12.23 4.50 -20.18
CA ILE A 185 -12.43 5.79 -20.89
C ILE A 185 -13.82 6.41 -20.70
N ASN A 186 -14.86 5.64 -20.34
CA ASN A 186 -16.28 6.06 -20.24
C ASN A 186 -16.63 7.22 -19.25
N ASP A 187 -15.64 7.98 -18.79
CA ASP A 187 -15.76 9.04 -17.80
C ASP A 187 -15.14 10.38 -18.27
N PHE A 188 -14.63 10.46 -19.51
CA PHE A 188 -14.20 11.75 -20.08
C PHE A 188 -15.37 12.54 -20.69
N GLU A 189 -16.37 11.87 -21.27
CA GLU A 189 -17.49 12.57 -21.92
C GLU A 189 -18.62 12.94 -20.95
N GLY A 190 -18.63 12.39 -19.73
CA GLY A 190 -19.68 12.62 -18.73
C GLY A 190 -19.38 13.70 -17.69
N ARG A 191 -18.19 14.32 -17.74
CA ARG A 191 -17.74 15.29 -16.75
C ARG A 191 -17.81 16.70 -17.33
N ASN A 192 -19.02 17.25 -17.39
CA ASN A 192 -19.22 18.69 -17.47
C ASN A 192 -18.81 19.32 -16.13
N TRP A 193 -17.54 19.70 -15.99
CA TRP A 193 -17.09 20.72 -15.04
C TRP A 193 -16.25 21.75 -15.79
#